data_AF-A0A7K3YX87-F1
#
_entry.id   AF-A0A7K3YX87-F1
#
_cell.length_a   1.000
_cell.length_b   1.000
_cell.length_c   1.000
_cell.angle_alpha   90.00
_cell.angle_beta   90.00
_cell.angle_gamma   90.00
#
_symmetry.space_group_name_H-M   'P 1'
#
loop_
_entity.id
_entity.type
_entity.pdbx_description
1 polymer ?
#
loop_
_entity_poly.entity_id
_entity_poly.type
_entity_poly.pdbx_seq_one_letter_code
_entity_poly.pdbx_strand_id
1 'polypeptide(L)'
;MNPHFFLLEGPVSQERLAWIEECLKFYFVKLNPGDLLHHAQSHEGMFTFLLTGDALYSLHDPATARIWEILLALPSVRIICDRHELALRGVSIEGLKMKHPDQILDHNRLGIGGQASFWNDVARIARQHEQPVPSTIGYLQLDSPYMHRSSLSAVMCLNAALEAHASVEFYAYLDGVHCGHHDQNPTEFDNIGSGLEEICNKAAKRRLSCQMIACSRCAAARGYNTWDDGQGQIVSTCTIKPCRIRNLYEMIDRFAKNHIILGENVASIQMKKEGQPSSFPLEEPGRSPPVTILITTTPYGTERAFGGLSFAIACAAQGIPTQVIFIEDGVYALVGNHVQEADARLFNLQDVIDAVAGSRNLELYAFQPSLHQRALTKNAKMNAVLDIGTTELGQLLFLPPRGLQSGHRRVIFF
;
A
#
# COMPACT_ATOMS: atom_id res chain seq x y z
N MET A 1 -1.06 -17.48 -12.42
CA MET A 1 -1.09 -17.11 -10.99
C MET A 1 -0.57 -15.70 -10.86
N ASN A 2 -1.16 -14.89 -9.97
CA ASN A 2 -0.68 -13.53 -9.72
C ASN A 2 0.44 -13.59 -8.67
N PRO A 3 1.64 -13.07 -8.95
CA PRO A 3 2.79 -13.22 -8.05
C PRO A 3 2.66 -12.34 -6.80
N HIS A 4 3.37 -12.70 -5.73
CA HIS A 4 3.55 -11.83 -4.58
C HIS A 4 4.36 -10.61 -5.03
N PHE A 5 3.96 -9.41 -4.62
CA PHE A 5 4.75 -8.22 -4.94
C PHE A 5 4.72 -7.16 -3.85
N PHE A 6 5.81 -6.39 -3.80
CA PHE A 6 5.93 -5.13 -3.10
C PHE A 6 6.10 -4.03 -4.14
N LEU A 7 5.34 -2.95 -4.06
CA LEU A 7 5.57 -1.71 -4.79
C LEU A 7 6.06 -0.68 -3.79
N LEU A 8 7.29 -0.19 -4.01
CA LEU A 8 7.95 0.77 -3.14
C LEU A 8 8.39 1.96 -4.00
N GLU A 9 7.83 3.13 -3.70
CA GLU A 9 8.18 4.40 -4.33
C GLU A 9 8.93 5.33 -3.36
N GLY A 10 8.56 5.31 -2.08
CA GLY A 10 9.18 6.15 -1.06
C GLY A 10 10.54 5.62 -0.57
N PRO A 11 11.25 6.36 0.29
CA PRO A 11 12.52 5.91 0.86
C PRO A 11 12.37 4.55 1.56
N VAL A 12 13.30 3.62 1.24
CA VAL A 12 13.36 2.30 1.87
C VAL A 12 14.49 2.30 2.89
N SER A 13 14.14 2.30 4.17
CA SER A 13 15.12 2.28 5.26
C SER A 13 15.78 0.90 5.42
N GLN A 14 16.94 0.87 6.07
CA GLN A 14 17.59 -0.39 6.46
C GLN A 14 16.70 -1.24 7.35
N GLU A 15 16.00 -0.63 8.31
CA GLU A 15 15.06 -1.34 9.18
C GLU A 15 13.92 -1.97 8.38
N ARG A 16 13.37 -1.22 7.41
CA ARG A 16 12.30 -1.71 6.53
C ARG A 16 12.72 -2.97 5.80
N LEU A 17 13.87 -2.87 5.14
CA LEU A 17 14.37 -3.96 4.33
C LEU A 17 14.77 -5.17 5.19
N ALA A 18 15.28 -4.95 6.41
CA ALA A 18 15.66 -6.01 7.35
C ALA A 18 14.45 -6.83 7.83
N TRP A 19 13.34 -6.20 8.22
CA TRP A 19 12.17 -6.99 8.64
C TRP A 19 11.50 -7.68 7.44
N ILE A 20 11.54 -7.10 6.24
CA ILE A 20 11.10 -7.76 5.00
C ILE A 20 11.95 -9.00 4.73
N GLU A 21 13.28 -8.88 4.81
CA GLU A 21 14.23 -9.98 4.64
C GLU A 21 13.89 -11.15 5.57
N GLU A 22 13.72 -10.89 6.86
CA GLU A 22 13.40 -11.94 7.82
C GLU A 22 12.01 -12.56 7.60
N CYS A 23 11.03 -11.77 7.19
CA CYS A 23 9.72 -12.27 6.78
C CYS A 23 9.84 -13.21 5.58
N LEU A 24 10.63 -12.85 4.56
CA LEU A 24 10.87 -13.71 3.41
C LEU A 24 11.65 -14.98 3.77
N LYS A 25 12.64 -14.89 4.67
CA LYS A 25 13.29 -16.09 5.22
C LYS A 25 12.28 -17.01 5.89
N PHE A 26 11.36 -16.47 6.71
CA PHE A 26 10.28 -17.26 7.28
C PHE A 26 9.43 -17.92 6.17
N TYR A 27 9.02 -17.16 5.15
CA TYR A 27 8.22 -17.69 4.04
C TYR A 27 8.93 -18.86 3.34
N PHE A 28 10.17 -18.67 2.90
CA PHE A 28 10.89 -19.68 2.13
C PHE A 28 11.36 -20.85 3.00
N VAL A 29 11.80 -20.62 4.24
CA VAL A 29 12.32 -21.71 5.08
C VAL A 29 11.20 -22.51 5.74
N LYS A 30 10.12 -21.86 6.17
CA LYS A 30 9.04 -22.51 6.93
C LYS A 30 7.84 -22.89 6.09
N LEU A 31 7.42 -22.04 5.15
CA LEU A 31 6.17 -22.25 4.41
C LEU A 31 6.40 -22.91 3.05
N ASN A 32 7.47 -22.54 2.34
CA ASN A 32 7.75 -23.01 0.98
C ASN A 32 9.23 -23.38 0.79
N PRO A 33 9.78 -24.38 1.52
CA PRO A 33 11.18 -24.79 1.40
C PRO A 33 11.56 -25.28 0.00
N GLY A 34 10.59 -25.75 -0.80
CA GLY A 34 10.82 -26.15 -2.18
C GLY A 34 11.22 -25.00 -3.11
N ASP A 35 10.83 -23.77 -2.79
CA ASP A 35 11.15 -22.57 -3.59
C ASP A 35 12.62 -22.11 -3.43
N LEU A 36 13.38 -22.75 -2.53
CA LEU A 36 14.83 -22.57 -2.39
C LEU A 36 15.64 -23.44 -3.38
N LEU A 37 15.01 -24.40 -4.06
CA LEU A 37 15.70 -25.29 -5.00
C LEU A 37 15.79 -24.64 -6.38
N HIS A 38 17.00 -24.44 -6.90
CA HIS A 38 17.27 -23.84 -8.23
C HIS A 38 16.66 -24.60 -9.43
N HIS A 39 16.21 -25.84 -9.25
CA HIS A 39 15.68 -26.70 -10.32
C HIS A 39 14.17 -26.92 -10.25
N ALA A 40 13.43 -26.17 -9.41
CA ALA A 40 11.98 -26.25 -9.39
C ALA A 40 11.40 -25.72 -10.72
N GLN A 41 10.66 -26.57 -11.44
CA GLN A 41 10.08 -26.23 -12.76
C GLN A 41 9.04 -25.10 -12.70
N SER A 42 8.55 -24.75 -11.50
CA SER A 42 7.77 -23.55 -11.25
C SER A 42 8.02 -23.02 -9.83
N HIS A 43 8.59 -21.82 -9.71
CA HIS A 43 8.62 -21.09 -8.44
C HIS A 43 7.21 -20.52 -8.17
N GLU A 44 6.39 -21.26 -7.43
CA GLU A 44 5.03 -20.83 -7.08
C GLU A 44 5.03 -19.62 -6.14
N GLY A 45 6.06 -19.47 -5.31
CA GLY A 45 6.21 -18.38 -4.33
C GLY A 45 7.12 -17.24 -4.76
N MET A 46 7.12 -16.84 -6.03
CA MET A 46 7.97 -15.74 -6.51
C MET A 46 7.54 -14.40 -5.90
N PHE A 47 8.51 -13.67 -5.32
CA PHE A 47 8.36 -12.31 -4.82
C PHE A 47 8.98 -11.31 -5.78
N THR A 48 8.19 -10.33 -6.24
CA THR A 48 8.66 -9.24 -7.08
C THR A 48 8.66 -7.92 -6.33
N PHE A 49 9.82 -7.29 -6.23
CA PHE A 49 9.97 -5.91 -5.76
C PHE A 49 9.92 -4.96 -6.96
N LEU A 50 8.89 -4.13 -7.01
CA LEU A 50 8.70 -3.07 -7.99
C LEU A 50 9.24 -1.79 -7.37
N LEU A 51 10.39 -1.31 -7.84
CA LEU A 51 11.09 -0.15 -7.28
C LEU A 51 11.05 1.02 -8.24
N THR A 52 10.57 2.16 -7.76
CA THR A 52 10.56 3.44 -8.48
C THR A 52 10.84 4.57 -7.49
N GLY A 53 10.90 5.82 -7.94
CA GLY A 53 11.07 6.96 -7.05
C GLY A 53 12.32 6.86 -6.18
N ASP A 54 12.17 7.23 -4.90
CA ASP A 54 13.28 7.29 -3.94
C ASP A 54 13.64 5.91 -3.36
N ALA A 55 12.77 4.90 -3.53
CA ALA A 55 13.09 3.52 -3.19
C ALA A 55 14.33 3.00 -3.94
N LEU A 56 14.62 3.54 -5.14
CA LEU A 56 15.77 3.16 -5.95
C LEU A 56 17.11 3.47 -5.28
N TYR A 57 17.19 4.48 -4.41
CA TYR A 57 18.42 4.78 -3.68
C TYR A 57 18.84 3.64 -2.75
N SER A 58 17.91 2.80 -2.31
CA SER A 58 18.21 1.63 -1.47
C SER A 58 19.07 0.57 -2.18
N LEU A 59 19.14 0.59 -3.52
CA LEU A 59 19.99 -0.32 -4.29
C LEU A 59 21.48 0.06 -4.21
N HIS A 60 21.78 1.32 -3.85
CA HIS A 60 23.13 1.86 -3.81
C HIS A 60 23.60 2.22 -2.39
N ASP A 61 22.68 2.56 -1.48
CA ASP A 61 23.02 2.85 -0.08
C ASP A 61 23.71 1.62 0.56
N PRO A 62 24.94 1.75 1.10
CA PRO A 62 25.66 0.65 1.73
C PRO A 62 24.89 -0.07 2.84
N ALA A 63 24.03 0.64 3.57
CA ALA A 63 23.25 0.08 4.67
C ALA A 63 22.19 -0.92 4.17
N THR A 64 21.55 -0.63 3.04
CA THR A 64 20.49 -1.45 2.45
C THR A 64 21.01 -2.41 1.37
N ALA A 65 22.06 -2.04 0.63
CA ALA A 65 22.62 -2.85 -0.45
C ALA A 65 23.05 -4.25 0.02
N ARG A 66 23.60 -4.37 1.24
CA ARG A 66 23.95 -5.68 1.81
C ARG A 66 22.72 -6.56 2.03
N ILE A 67 21.58 -5.98 2.41
CA ILE A 67 20.34 -6.72 2.62
C ILE A 67 19.76 -7.14 1.28
N TRP A 68 19.82 -6.28 0.25
CA TRP A 68 19.46 -6.67 -1.11
C TRP A 68 20.27 -7.85 -1.63
N GLU A 69 21.58 -7.92 -1.38
CA GLU A 69 22.40 -9.08 -1.75
C GLU A 69 21.92 -10.38 -1.06
N ILE A 70 21.48 -10.29 0.20
CA ILE A 70 20.92 -11.46 0.92
C ILE A 70 19.57 -11.86 0.32
N LEU A 71 18.71 -10.88 0.00
CA LEU A 71 17.42 -11.13 -0.63
C LEU A 71 17.58 -11.73 -2.03
N LEU A 72 18.52 -11.23 -2.83
CA LEU A 72 18.79 -11.71 -4.18
C LEU A 72 19.46 -13.09 -4.20
N ALA A 73 20.12 -13.50 -3.11
CA ALA A 73 20.57 -14.89 -2.97
C ALA A 73 19.40 -15.91 -2.92
N LEU A 74 18.16 -15.45 -2.70
CA LEU A 74 16.96 -16.28 -2.81
C LEU A 74 16.49 -16.33 -4.27
N PRO A 75 16.47 -17.51 -4.93
CA PRO A 75 16.17 -17.62 -6.37
C PRO A 75 14.75 -17.17 -6.73
N SER A 76 13.83 -17.18 -5.76
CA SER A 76 12.44 -16.78 -5.92
C SER A 76 12.20 -15.29 -5.67
N VAL A 77 13.25 -14.47 -5.54
CA VAL A 77 13.15 -12.99 -5.42
C VAL A 77 13.59 -12.33 -6.72
N ARG A 78 12.80 -11.36 -7.18
CA ARG A 78 13.09 -10.52 -8.35
C ARG A 78 12.88 -9.06 -8.02
N ILE A 79 13.67 -8.18 -8.62
CA ILE A 79 13.51 -6.73 -8.60
C ILE A 79 13.27 -6.23 -10.02
N ILE A 80 12.23 -5.43 -10.19
CA ILE A 80 11.96 -4.67 -11.41
C ILE A 80 12.12 -3.18 -11.05
N CYS A 81 13.07 -2.52 -11.69
CA CYS A 81 13.37 -1.12 -11.46
C CYS A 81 12.72 -0.25 -12.54
N ASP A 82 12.33 0.96 -12.15
CA ASP A 82 11.95 2.01 -13.09
C ASP A 82 13.18 2.60 -13.77
N ARG A 83 13.36 2.29 -15.06
CA ARG A 83 14.51 2.74 -15.85
C ARG A 83 14.57 4.25 -15.98
N HIS A 84 13.42 4.90 -16.11
CA HIS A 84 13.38 6.35 -16.27
C HIS A 84 13.84 7.03 -14.98
N GLU A 85 13.33 6.55 -13.84
CA GLU A 85 13.70 7.11 -12.53
C GLU A 85 15.14 6.77 -12.14
N LEU A 86 15.67 5.60 -12.53
CA LEU A 86 17.09 5.27 -12.39
C LEU A 86 17.96 6.29 -13.13
N ALA A 87 17.64 6.58 -14.39
CA ALA A 87 18.37 7.54 -15.20
C ALA A 87 18.25 8.96 -14.65
N LEU A 88 17.05 9.37 -14.23
CA LEU A 88 16.78 10.68 -13.63
C LEU A 88 17.60 10.91 -12.34
N ARG A 89 17.78 9.87 -11.53
CA ARG A 89 18.50 9.93 -10.24
C ARG A 89 19.99 9.64 -10.35
N GLY A 90 20.47 9.21 -11.52
CA GLY A 90 21.85 8.77 -11.69
C GLY A 90 22.22 7.52 -10.88
N VAL A 91 21.23 6.66 -10.58
CA VAL A 91 21.46 5.40 -9.86
C VAL A 91 21.84 4.30 -10.85
N SER A 92 23.01 3.70 -10.65
CA SER A 92 23.48 2.57 -11.46
C SER A 92 23.17 1.25 -10.76
N ILE A 93 22.61 0.30 -11.51
CA ILE A 93 22.32 -1.07 -11.06
C ILE A 93 23.18 -2.13 -11.76
N GLU A 94 24.14 -1.72 -12.61
CA GLU A 94 24.95 -2.64 -13.41
C GLU A 94 25.72 -3.65 -12.54
N GLY A 95 26.23 -3.21 -11.38
CA GLY A 95 26.90 -4.09 -10.42
C GLY A 95 26.00 -5.22 -9.91
N LEU A 96 24.74 -4.90 -9.58
CA LEU A 96 23.76 -5.90 -9.13
C LEU A 96 23.30 -6.79 -10.28
N LYS A 97 23.10 -6.21 -11.47
CA LYS A 97 22.67 -6.93 -12.67
C LYS A 97 23.73 -7.91 -13.19
N MET A 98 25.01 -7.57 -13.07
CA MET A 98 26.10 -8.50 -13.40
C MET A 98 26.13 -9.72 -12.46
N LYS A 99 25.78 -9.53 -11.18
CA LYS A 99 25.73 -10.62 -10.19
C LYS A 99 24.45 -11.45 -10.29
N HIS A 100 23.32 -10.79 -10.56
CA HIS A 100 21.97 -11.37 -10.53
C HIS A 100 21.17 -11.04 -11.81
N PRO A 101 21.65 -11.47 -13.01
CA PRO A 101 21.13 -11.00 -14.30
C PRO A 101 19.65 -11.34 -14.56
N ASP A 102 19.16 -12.45 -14.02
CA ASP A 102 17.77 -12.90 -14.22
C ASP A 102 16.79 -12.39 -13.14
N GLN A 103 17.33 -11.78 -12.08
CA GLN A 103 16.56 -11.27 -10.96
C GLN A 103 16.46 -9.74 -10.96
N ILE A 104 17.37 -9.02 -11.62
CA ILE A 104 17.33 -7.54 -11.74
C ILE A 104 16.91 -7.13 -13.15
N LEU A 105 15.72 -6.54 -13.28
CA LEU A 105 15.16 -6.14 -14.57
C LEU A 105 14.92 -4.61 -14.64
N ASP A 106 15.39 -3.98 -15.71
CA ASP A 106 15.24 -2.54 -15.96
C ASP A 106 14.90 -2.22 -17.42
N HIS A 107 14.68 -3.21 -18.28
CA HIS A 107 14.34 -2.94 -19.68
C HIS A 107 12.94 -2.33 -19.84
N ASN A 108 12.08 -2.52 -18.83
CA ASN A 108 10.65 -2.18 -18.72
C ASN A 108 9.80 -2.58 -19.95
N ARG A 109 8.52 -2.91 -19.72
CA ARG A 109 7.65 -3.38 -20.81
C ARG A 109 7.14 -2.28 -21.72
N LEU A 110 7.08 -2.61 -23.01
CA LEU A 110 6.43 -1.78 -24.03
C LEU A 110 4.92 -1.75 -23.80
N GLY A 111 4.35 -0.54 -23.82
CA GLY A 111 2.91 -0.30 -23.83
C GLY A 111 2.33 -0.41 -25.23
N ILE A 112 1.03 -0.10 -25.38
CA ILE A 112 0.38 -0.12 -26.70
C ILE A 112 0.99 0.92 -27.64
N GLY A 113 1.45 2.05 -27.08
CA GLY A 113 2.15 3.09 -27.83
C GLY A 113 3.60 2.76 -28.21
N GLY A 114 4.10 1.57 -27.92
CA GLY A 114 5.47 1.15 -28.25
C GLY A 114 6.56 1.78 -27.37
N GLN A 115 6.20 2.56 -26.35
CA GLN A 115 7.14 3.11 -25.36
C GLN A 115 7.26 2.18 -24.16
N ALA A 116 8.50 1.95 -23.70
CA ALA A 116 8.77 1.20 -22.48
C ALA A 116 8.36 2.00 -21.25
N SER A 117 7.66 1.38 -20.30
CA SER A 117 7.27 2.01 -19.04
C SER A 117 7.25 0.99 -17.91
N PHE A 118 7.83 1.37 -16.77
CA PHE A 118 7.75 0.62 -15.52
C PHE A 118 6.31 0.30 -15.13
N TRP A 119 5.40 1.25 -15.33
CA TRP A 119 3.99 1.10 -14.99
C TRP A 119 3.28 0.02 -15.83
N ASN A 120 3.80 -0.35 -17.01
CA ASN A 120 3.29 -1.49 -17.77
C ASN A 120 3.64 -2.82 -17.11
N ASP A 121 4.81 -2.91 -16.46
CA ASP A 121 5.17 -4.08 -15.65
C ASP A 121 4.29 -4.18 -14.41
N VAL A 122 4.09 -3.06 -13.71
CA VAL A 122 3.19 -2.97 -12.55
C VAL A 122 1.77 -3.39 -12.93
N ALA A 123 1.19 -2.78 -13.98
CA ALA A 123 -0.17 -3.07 -14.42
C ALA A 123 -0.35 -4.54 -14.81
N ARG A 124 0.63 -5.15 -15.48
CA ARG A 124 0.60 -6.58 -15.83
C ARG A 124 0.61 -7.48 -14.59
N ILE A 125 1.43 -7.16 -13.59
CA ILE A 125 1.54 -7.93 -12.35
C ILE A 125 0.26 -7.78 -11.51
N ALA A 126 -0.28 -6.56 -11.44
CA ALA A 126 -1.50 -6.25 -10.70
C ALA A 126 -2.77 -6.78 -11.39
N ARG A 127 -2.75 -6.98 -12.72
CA ARG A 127 -3.91 -7.42 -13.47
C ARG A 127 -4.36 -8.80 -13.00
N GLN A 128 -5.64 -8.91 -12.67
CA GLN A 128 -6.29 -10.19 -12.40
C GLN A 128 -6.92 -10.71 -13.69
N HIS A 129 -6.74 -12.00 -13.95
CA HIS A 129 -7.35 -12.67 -15.10
C HIS A 129 -8.67 -13.39 -14.75
N GLU A 130 -9.03 -13.40 -13.46
CA GLU A 130 -10.29 -13.96 -12.97
C GLU A 130 -11.45 -12.98 -13.18
N GLN A 131 -12.68 -13.51 -13.27
CA GLN A 131 -13.90 -12.70 -13.40
C GLN A 131 -14.11 -11.80 -12.18
N PRO A 132 -14.67 -10.58 -12.34
CA PRO A 132 -15.22 -10.02 -13.57
C PRO A 132 -14.17 -9.46 -14.54
N VAL A 133 -14.40 -9.63 -15.85
CA VAL A 133 -13.64 -8.98 -16.93
C VAL A 133 -14.47 -7.80 -17.48
N PRO A 134 -13.89 -6.59 -17.67
CA PRO A 134 -12.50 -6.23 -17.40
C PRO A 134 -12.18 -6.18 -15.91
N SER A 135 -10.97 -6.60 -15.54
CA SER A 135 -10.46 -6.49 -14.17
C SER A 135 -10.39 -5.03 -13.73
N THR A 136 -10.41 -4.76 -12.44
CA THR A 136 -10.20 -3.41 -11.89
C THR A 136 -8.81 -3.29 -11.28
N ILE A 137 -8.18 -2.12 -11.39
CA ILE A 137 -6.98 -1.75 -10.63
C ILE A 137 -7.28 -0.43 -9.91
N GLY A 138 -7.13 -0.43 -8.58
CA GLY A 138 -7.27 0.75 -7.75
C GLY A 138 -5.91 1.39 -7.44
N TYR A 139 -5.89 2.68 -7.11
CA TYR A 139 -4.72 3.38 -6.58
C TYR A 139 -5.13 4.24 -5.38
N LEU A 140 -4.54 3.98 -4.21
CA LEU A 140 -4.70 4.77 -2.99
C LEU A 140 -3.60 5.83 -2.93
N GLN A 141 -4.01 7.09 -3.07
CA GLN A 141 -3.14 8.25 -2.97
C GLN A 141 -3.28 8.86 -1.57
N LEU A 142 -2.17 8.92 -0.83
CA LEU A 142 -2.11 9.49 0.52
C LEU A 142 -1.53 10.90 0.54
N ASP A 143 -0.58 11.22 -0.34
CA ASP A 143 0.14 12.49 -0.32
C ASP A 143 -0.39 13.53 -1.31
N SER A 144 -0.06 14.79 -1.05
CA SER A 144 -0.38 15.92 -1.92
C SER A 144 0.38 15.86 -3.25
N PRO A 145 -0.20 16.38 -4.35
CA PRO A 145 0.51 16.50 -5.61
C PRO A 145 1.64 17.53 -5.53
N TYR A 146 2.61 17.40 -6.43
CA TYR A 146 3.74 18.33 -6.66
C TYR A 146 4.84 18.34 -5.59
N MET A 147 4.47 18.32 -4.30
CA MET A 147 5.45 18.11 -3.23
C MET A 147 5.92 16.66 -3.16
N HIS A 148 5.06 15.74 -3.62
CA HIS A 148 5.34 14.31 -3.65
C HIS A 148 5.15 13.79 -5.07
N ARG A 149 6.08 12.94 -5.52
CA ARG A 149 6.04 12.36 -6.86
C ARG A 149 4.94 11.29 -7.02
N SER A 150 4.43 10.77 -5.90
CA SER A 150 3.42 9.70 -5.86
C SER A 150 2.14 10.04 -6.62
N SER A 151 1.77 11.32 -6.73
CA SER A 151 0.61 11.73 -7.54
C SER A 151 0.84 11.54 -9.06
N LEU A 152 2.07 11.77 -9.54
CA LEU A 152 2.43 11.51 -10.94
C LEU A 152 2.44 10.00 -11.21
N SER A 153 3.02 9.24 -10.28
CA SER A 153 3.01 7.78 -10.27
C SER A 153 1.59 7.22 -10.34
N ALA A 154 0.63 7.78 -9.60
CA ALA A 154 -0.78 7.42 -9.69
C ALA A 154 -1.34 7.61 -11.11
N VAL A 155 -1.09 8.76 -11.74
CA VAL A 155 -1.54 9.05 -13.12
C VAL A 155 -0.90 8.09 -14.12
N MET A 156 0.40 7.84 -14.03
CA MET A 156 1.10 6.91 -14.92
C MET A 156 0.61 5.47 -14.74
N CYS A 157 0.43 5.02 -13.49
CA CYS A 157 -0.07 3.70 -13.15
C CYS A 157 -1.48 3.47 -13.70
N LEU A 158 -2.41 4.41 -13.49
CA LEU A 158 -3.79 4.28 -13.95
C LEU A 158 -3.88 4.33 -15.48
N ASN A 159 -3.06 5.14 -16.16
CA ASN A 159 -2.96 5.09 -17.62
C ASN A 159 -2.47 3.72 -18.11
N ALA A 160 -1.41 3.16 -17.50
CA ALA A 160 -0.90 1.84 -17.86
C ALA A 160 -1.94 0.73 -17.60
N ALA A 161 -2.73 0.83 -16.53
CA ALA A 161 -3.84 -0.08 -16.26
C ALA A 161 -4.94 -0.02 -17.34
N LEU A 162 -5.30 1.18 -17.81
CA LEU A 162 -6.23 1.35 -18.94
C LEU A 162 -5.67 0.79 -20.25
N GLU A 163 -4.37 0.91 -20.48
CA GLU A 163 -3.68 0.27 -21.60
C GLU A 163 -3.71 -1.26 -21.51
N ALA A 164 -3.61 -1.80 -20.30
CA ALA A 164 -3.79 -3.22 -20.04
C ALA A 164 -5.26 -3.69 -20.07
N HIS A 165 -6.20 -2.85 -20.51
CA HIS A 165 -7.65 -3.12 -20.54
C HIS A 165 -8.28 -3.42 -19.17
N ALA A 166 -7.77 -2.79 -18.11
CA ALA A 166 -8.41 -2.80 -16.79
C ALA A 166 -9.28 -1.55 -16.59
N SER A 167 -10.41 -1.69 -15.88
CA SER A 167 -11.09 -0.55 -15.27
C SER A 167 -10.23 0.04 -14.16
N VAL A 168 -10.41 1.32 -13.86
CA VAL A 168 -9.52 2.04 -12.94
C VAL A 168 -10.28 2.76 -11.83
N GLU A 169 -9.70 2.75 -10.64
CA GLU A 169 -10.24 3.48 -9.48
C GLU A 169 -9.13 4.29 -8.80
N PHE A 170 -9.43 5.52 -8.43
CA PHE A 170 -8.54 6.41 -7.70
C PHE A 170 -9.17 6.76 -6.35
N TYR A 171 -8.42 6.55 -5.27
CA TYR A 171 -8.85 6.84 -3.91
C TYR A 171 -7.94 7.90 -3.31
N ALA A 172 -8.46 9.10 -3.13
CA ALA A 172 -7.77 10.19 -2.50
C ALA A 172 -8.09 10.24 -1.00
N TYR A 173 -7.09 9.95 -0.17
CA TYR A 173 -7.16 9.95 1.29
C TYR A 173 -6.03 10.81 1.86
N LEU A 174 -6.20 11.34 3.08
CA LEU A 174 -5.27 12.32 3.66
C LEU A 174 -4.99 13.49 2.69
N ASP A 175 -3.73 13.83 2.43
CA ASP A 175 -3.33 14.89 1.51
C ASP A 175 -3.59 14.55 0.04
N GLY A 176 -3.86 13.29 -0.27
CA GLY A 176 -4.26 12.84 -1.61
C GLY A 176 -5.50 13.54 -2.15
N VAL A 177 -6.35 14.11 -1.29
CA VAL A 177 -7.54 14.89 -1.71
C VAL A 177 -7.17 16.12 -2.54
N HIS A 178 -5.97 16.67 -2.38
CA HIS A 178 -5.47 17.78 -3.19
C HIS A 178 -5.31 17.41 -4.67
N CYS A 179 -5.07 16.14 -5.01
CA CYS A 179 -4.95 15.68 -6.40
C CYS A 179 -6.23 15.92 -7.20
N GLY A 180 -7.39 15.90 -6.52
CA GLY A 180 -8.69 16.10 -7.14
C GLY A 180 -9.12 17.56 -7.26
N HIS A 181 -8.32 18.53 -6.81
CA HIS A 181 -8.69 19.95 -6.87
C HIS A 181 -8.66 20.48 -8.30
N HIS A 182 -9.66 21.26 -8.72
CA HIS A 182 -9.66 21.96 -10.02
C HIS A 182 -8.65 23.13 -10.04
N ASP A 183 -8.42 23.74 -11.20
CA ASP A 183 -7.57 24.93 -11.36
C ASP A 183 -6.12 24.78 -10.85
N GLN A 184 -5.62 23.54 -10.79
CA GLN A 184 -4.19 23.31 -10.65
C GLN A 184 -3.48 23.95 -11.84
N ASN A 185 -2.42 24.71 -11.59
CA ASN A 185 -1.64 25.38 -12.64
C ASN A 185 -0.12 25.28 -12.34
N PRO A 186 0.43 24.05 -12.27
CA PRO A 186 1.86 23.87 -12.05
C PRO A 186 2.66 24.40 -13.25
N THR A 187 3.81 25.01 -12.98
CA THR A 187 4.74 25.52 -14.01
C THR A 187 5.88 24.56 -14.31
N GLU A 188 6.24 23.71 -13.35
CA GLU A 188 7.42 22.83 -13.40
C GLU A 188 7.06 21.34 -13.56
N PHE A 189 5.78 21.00 -13.40
CA PHE A 189 5.30 19.62 -13.35
C PHE A 189 4.05 19.44 -14.20
N ASP A 190 3.78 18.19 -14.60
CA ASP A 190 2.54 17.82 -15.27
C ASP A 190 1.33 18.10 -14.37
N ASN A 191 0.26 18.61 -14.97
CA ASN A 191 -0.97 18.89 -14.25
C ASN A 191 -1.68 17.59 -13.86
N ILE A 192 -1.64 17.26 -12.56
CA ILE A 192 -2.22 16.02 -12.01
C ILE A 192 -3.73 15.99 -12.21
N GLY A 193 -4.43 17.09 -11.94
CA GLY A 193 -5.87 17.22 -12.15
C GLY A 193 -6.26 16.92 -13.60
N SER A 194 -5.60 17.54 -14.57
CA SER A 194 -5.84 17.29 -16.00
C SER A 194 -5.50 15.85 -16.40
N GLY A 195 -4.41 15.27 -15.87
CA GLY A 195 -4.05 13.87 -16.13
C GLY A 195 -5.13 12.89 -15.65
N LEU A 196 -5.72 13.14 -14.47
CA LEU A 196 -6.84 12.36 -13.94
C LEU A 196 -8.11 12.50 -14.80
N GLU A 197 -8.42 13.70 -15.30
CA GLU A 197 -9.55 13.89 -16.24
C GLU A 197 -9.33 13.14 -17.56
N GLU A 198 -8.11 13.17 -18.09
CA GLU A 198 -7.75 12.45 -19.31
C GLU A 198 -7.91 10.93 -19.14
N ILE A 199 -7.54 10.38 -17.99
CA ILE A 199 -7.72 8.95 -17.66
C ILE A 199 -9.20 8.58 -17.76
N CYS A 200 -10.12 9.32 -17.14
CA CYS A 200 -11.54 9.00 -17.23
C CYS A 200 -12.10 9.18 -18.65
N ASN A 201 -11.61 10.17 -19.41
CA ASN A 201 -11.97 10.33 -20.83
C ASN A 201 -11.49 9.14 -21.68
N LYS A 202 -10.28 8.64 -21.45
CA LYS A 202 -9.73 7.43 -22.11
C LYS A 202 -10.52 6.19 -21.73
N ALA A 203 -10.88 6.03 -20.45
CA ALA A 203 -11.70 4.92 -19.97
C ALA A 203 -13.06 4.89 -20.67
N ALA A 204 -13.75 6.03 -20.76
CA ALA A 204 -15.03 6.14 -21.45
C ALA A 204 -14.94 5.76 -22.94
N LYS A 205 -13.92 6.25 -23.65
CA LYS A 205 -13.66 5.89 -25.07
C LYS A 205 -13.42 4.38 -25.25
N ARG A 206 -12.81 3.73 -24.26
CA ARG A 206 -12.51 2.28 -24.24
C ARG A 206 -13.66 1.44 -23.65
N ARG A 207 -14.78 2.05 -23.25
CA ARG A 207 -15.91 1.41 -22.55
C ARG A 207 -15.49 0.70 -21.25
N LEU A 208 -14.53 1.30 -20.54
CA LEU A 208 -14.05 0.85 -19.23
C LEU A 208 -14.61 1.77 -18.12
N SER A 209 -14.68 1.27 -16.89
CA SER A 209 -15.08 2.07 -15.74
C SER A 209 -13.91 2.93 -15.24
N CYS A 210 -14.22 4.14 -14.80
CA CYS A 210 -13.32 5.06 -14.11
C CYS A 210 -14.06 5.65 -12.90
N GLN A 211 -13.55 5.44 -11.70
CA GLN A 211 -14.11 6.02 -10.48
C GLN A 211 -13.04 6.77 -9.70
N MET A 212 -13.35 7.97 -9.22
CA MET A 212 -12.44 8.77 -8.40
C MET A 212 -13.18 9.23 -7.14
N ILE A 213 -12.69 8.80 -5.98
CA ILE A 213 -13.29 9.07 -4.67
C ILE A 213 -12.30 9.84 -3.81
N ALA A 214 -12.71 10.99 -3.27
CA ALA A 214 -12.00 11.71 -2.23
C ALA A 214 -12.71 11.56 -0.89
N CYS A 215 -11.98 11.28 0.19
CA CYS A 215 -12.56 11.16 1.52
C CYS A 215 -13.09 12.51 2.04
N SER A 216 -14.36 12.57 2.41
CA SER A 216 -15.03 13.78 2.89
C SER A 216 -14.42 14.37 4.15
N ARG A 217 -13.99 13.55 5.10
CA ARG A 217 -13.32 14.04 6.32
C ARG A 217 -11.98 14.70 6.01
N CYS A 218 -11.16 14.07 5.16
CA CYS A 218 -9.87 14.61 4.74
C CYS A 218 -10.02 15.87 3.89
N ALA A 219 -11.00 15.86 2.98
CA ALA A 219 -11.37 17.01 2.15
C ALA A 219 -11.79 18.20 3.02
N ALA A 220 -12.70 17.99 3.98
CA ALA A 220 -13.17 19.03 4.87
C ALA A 220 -12.06 19.63 5.74
N ALA A 221 -11.15 18.78 6.24
CA ALA A 221 -9.98 19.22 7.00
C ALA A 221 -9.03 20.13 6.20
N ARG A 222 -9.05 20.03 4.86
CA ARG A 222 -8.27 20.85 3.92
C ARG A 222 -9.06 21.97 3.27
N GLY A 223 -10.30 22.22 3.73
CA GLY A 223 -11.17 23.28 3.24
C GLY A 223 -12.02 22.92 2.01
N TYR A 224 -12.01 21.67 1.57
CA TYR A 224 -12.83 21.18 0.46
C TYR A 224 -14.18 20.68 0.99
N ASN A 225 -15.15 21.57 1.10
CA ASN A 225 -16.46 21.25 1.68
C ASN A 225 -17.56 21.12 0.62
N THR A 226 -18.28 20.01 0.69
CA THR A 226 -19.67 19.90 0.21
C THR A 226 -20.57 20.16 1.43
N TRP A 227 -21.33 21.26 1.48
CA TRP A 227 -22.25 21.52 2.59
C TRP A 227 -23.70 21.37 2.12
N ASP A 228 -24.60 20.98 3.01
CA ASP A 228 -26.04 21.03 2.77
C ASP A 228 -26.56 22.35 3.38
N ASP A 229 -27.12 23.23 2.56
CA ASP A 229 -27.67 24.52 3.01
C ASP A 229 -29.11 24.43 3.53
N GLY A 230 -29.64 23.21 3.66
CA GLY A 230 -31.04 22.96 3.99
C GLY A 230 -31.97 23.02 2.77
N GLN A 231 -31.46 23.27 1.56
CA GLN A 231 -32.15 23.14 0.27
C GLN A 231 -31.58 22.02 -0.60
N GLY A 232 -30.50 21.36 -0.16
CA GLY A 232 -29.86 20.21 -0.80
C GLY A 232 -28.34 20.21 -0.61
N GLN A 233 -27.69 19.11 -1.04
CA GLN A 233 -26.23 19.05 -1.04
C GLN A 233 -25.63 20.02 -2.07
N ILE A 234 -24.94 21.06 -1.59
CA ILE A 234 -24.03 21.87 -2.40
C ILE A 234 -22.76 21.05 -2.59
N VAL A 235 -22.57 20.57 -3.81
CA VAL A 235 -21.33 19.92 -4.23
C VAL A 235 -20.28 21.02 -4.39
N SER A 236 -19.19 20.93 -3.62
CA SER A 236 -18.02 21.77 -3.80
C SER A 236 -17.61 21.79 -5.27
N THR A 237 -17.62 22.97 -5.89
CA THR A 237 -17.07 23.15 -7.24
C THR A 237 -15.55 23.06 -7.27
N CYS A 238 -14.91 22.81 -6.12
CA CYS A 238 -13.46 22.81 -5.98
C CYS A 238 -12.78 21.57 -6.58
N THR A 239 -13.52 20.54 -6.99
CA THR A 239 -12.94 19.31 -7.53
C THR A 239 -13.06 19.22 -9.05
N ILE A 240 -12.09 18.58 -9.70
CA ILE A 240 -12.21 18.14 -11.10
C ILE A 240 -13.48 17.28 -11.27
N LYS A 241 -14.12 17.37 -12.44
CA LYS A 241 -15.44 16.75 -12.68
C LYS A 241 -15.53 15.27 -12.31
N PRO A 242 -14.51 14.42 -12.56
CA PRO A 242 -14.57 13.01 -12.21
C PRO A 242 -14.44 12.70 -10.72
N CYS A 243 -13.79 13.58 -9.94
CA CYS A 243 -13.49 13.36 -8.53
C CYS A 243 -14.70 13.69 -7.66
N ARG A 244 -15.14 12.72 -6.85
CA ARG A 244 -16.32 12.87 -5.98
C ARG A 244 -15.91 12.78 -4.52
N ILE A 245 -16.22 13.80 -3.74
CA ILE A 245 -16.08 13.78 -2.29
C ILE A 245 -17.17 12.88 -1.70
N ARG A 246 -16.77 11.84 -0.95
CA ARG A 246 -17.66 10.81 -0.37
C ARG A 246 -17.22 10.39 1.02
N ASN A 247 -18.13 9.76 1.75
CA ASN A 247 -17.80 9.20 3.05
C ASN A 247 -16.69 8.13 2.91
N LEU A 248 -15.81 8.02 3.92
CA LEU A 248 -14.78 6.99 3.97
C LEU A 248 -15.36 5.58 3.76
N TYR A 249 -16.55 5.29 4.28
CA TYR A 249 -17.20 3.99 4.09
C TYR A 249 -17.47 3.63 2.62
N GLU A 250 -17.78 4.60 1.76
CA GLU A 250 -17.94 4.34 0.31
C GLU A 250 -16.61 3.98 -0.36
N MET A 251 -15.50 4.55 0.13
CA MET A 251 -14.16 4.14 -0.31
C MET A 251 -13.86 2.72 0.18
N ILE A 252 -14.14 2.41 1.45
CA ILE A 252 -13.92 1.07 2.03
C ILE A 252 -14.76 -0.01 1.34
N ASP A 253 -15.97 0.30 0.86
CA ASP A 253 -16.77 -0.63 0.06
C ASP A 253 -16.05 -1.11 -1.21
N ARG A 254 -15.12 -0.30 -1.73
CA ARG A 254 -14.24 -0.69 -2.84
C ARG A 254 -13.14 -1.63 -2.36
N PHE A 255 -12.57 -1.41 -1.17
CA PHE A 255 -11.60 -2.32 -0.55
C PHE A 255 -12.23 -3.68 -0.22
N ALA A 256 -13.53 -3.78 -0.01
CA ALA A 256 -14.21 -5.07 0.14
C ALA A 256 -14.25 -5.89 -1.18
N LYS A 257 -14.05 -5.27 -2.35
CA LYS A 257 -14.03 -5.96 -3.65
C LYS A 257 -12.70 -6.69 -3.86
N ASN A 258 -12.69 -7.70 -4.73
CA ASN A 258 -11.52 -8.55 -4.95
C ASN A 258 -10.56 -8.01 -6.04
N HIS A 259 -10.28 -6.70 -6.09
CA HIS A 259 -9.31 -6.14 -7.03
C HIS A 259 -8.02 -5.68 -6.35
N ILE A 260 -6.93 -5.59 -7.12
CA ILE A 260 -5.65 -5.07 -6.61
C ILE A 260 -5.75 -3.55 -6.42
N ILE A 261 -5.30 -3.09 -5.27
CA ILE A 261 -5.22 -1.66 -4.93
C ILE A 261 -3.74 -1.35 -4.70
N LEU A 262 -3.22 -0.47 -5.54
CA LEU A 262 -1.85 0.02 -5.50
C LEU A 262 -1.76 1.31 -4.68
N GLY A 263 -0.56 1.82 -4.48
CA GLY A 263 -0.27 3.07 -3.79
C GLY A 263 1.25 3.31 -3.78
N GLU A 264 1.69 4.39 -3.13
CA GLU A 264 3.11 4.74 -3.02
C GLU A 264 3.95 3.58 -2.43
N ASN A 265 3.50 3.02 -1.31
CA ASN A 265 4.14 1.89 -0.66
C ASN A 265 3.07 0.86 -0.29
N VAL A 266 3.07 -0.28 -0.97
CA VAL A 266 2.07 -1.34 -0.80
C VAL A 266 2.66 -2.72 -1.08
N ALA A 267 1.98 -3.76 -0.62
CA ALA A 267 2.24 -5.12 -1.07
C ALA A 267 0.93 -5.87 -1.35
N SER A 268 1.00 -6.82 -2.28
CA SER A 268 -0.03 -7.84 -2.47
C SER A 268 0.57 -9.21 -2.22
N ILE A 269 0.04 -9.89 -1.21
CA ILE A 269 0.49 -11.22 -0.83
C ILE A 269 -0.58 -12.22 -1.26
N GLN A 270 -0.24 -13.11 -2.19
CA GLN A 270 -1.14 -14.16 -2.62
C GLN A 270 -1.46 -15.12 -1.47
N MET A 271 -2.72 -15.54 -1.35
CA MET A 271 -3.19 -16.49 -0.35
C MET A 271 -3.58 -17.80 -1.05
N LYS A 272 -2.99 -18.94 -0.65
CA LYS A 272 -3.36 -20.26 -1.18
C LYS A 272 -4.70 -20.70 -0.57
N LYS A 273 -5.61 -21.21 -1.40
CA LYS A 273 -6.97 -21.60 -0.99
C LYS A 273 -7.06 -22.93 -0.25
N GLU A 274 -6.05 -23.81 -0.34
CA GLU A 274 -6.11 -25.17 0.23
C GLU A 274 -4.79 -25.61 0.87
N GLY A 275 -4.88 -26.32 2.00
CA GLY A 275 -3.79 -27.10 2.60
C GLY A 275 -2.77 -26.34 3.46
N GLN A 276 -2.77 -25.00 3.49
CA GLN A 276 -1.85 -24.24 4.35
C GLN A 276 -2.37 -24.10 5.80
N PRO A 277 -1.47 -24.08 6.80
CA PRO A 277 -1.82 -23.71 8.15
C PRO A 277 -2.38 -22.29 8.15
N SER A 278 -3.62 -22.15 8.59
CA SER A 278 -4.27 -20.86 8.77
C SER A 278 -3.70 -20.13 9.99
N SER A 279 -3.70 -18.80 9.98
CA SER A 279 -3.50 -17.99 11.17
C SER A 279 -4.75 -18.00 12.08
N PHE A 280 -4.99 -16.90 12.80
CA PHE A 280 -6.06 -16.75 13.78
C PHE A 280 -7.46 -17.03 13.20
N PRO A 281 -8.42 -17.47 14.04
CA PRO A 281 -9.78 -17.76 13.59
C PRO A 281 -10.52 -16.49 13.13
N LEU A 282 -11.14 -16.50 11.94
CA LEU A 282 -12.22 -15.54 11.64
C LEU A 282 -13.51 -16.01 12.30
N GLU A 283 -14.32 -15.07 12.78
CA GLU A 283 -15.67 -15.39 13.28
C GLU A 283 -16.67 -15.68 12.15
N GLU A 284 -16.45 -15.13 10.94
CA GLU A 284 -17.27 -15.36 9.75
C GLU A 284 -16.41 -15.56 8.49
N PRO A 285 -16.86 -16.36 7.50
CA PRO A 285 -16.12 -16.53 6.25
C PRO A 285 -15.99 -15.21 5.47
N GLY A 286 -14.80 -14.61 5.50
CA GLY A 286 -14.51 -13.36 4.80
C GLY A 286 -14.38 -13.57 3.29
N ARG A 287 -15.25 -12.92 2.51
CA ARG A 287 -15.11 -12.83 1.04
C ARG A 287 -14.17 -11.70 0.60
N SER A 288 -13.99 -10.70 1.46
CA SER A 288 -13.14 -9.53 1.20
C SER A 288 -11.65 -9.88 1.40
N PRO A 289 -10.73 -9.36 0.57
CA PRO A 289 -9.30 -9.50 0.83
C PRO A 289 -8.92 -8.79 2.14
N PRO A 290 -8.21 -9.48 3.08
CA PRO A 290 -7.81 -8.87 4.34
C PRO A 290 -6.83 -7.73 4.10
N VAL A 291 -6.82 -6.79 5.04
CA VAL A 291 -5.98 -5.59 4.99
C VAL A 291 -5.04 -5.57 6.19
N THR A 292 -3.74 -5.53 5.92
CA THR A 292 -2.70 -5.26 6.91
C THR A 292 -2.23 -3.83 6.73
N ILE A 293 -2.41 -3.01 7.75
CA ILE A 293 -1.94 -1.63 7.80
C ILE A 293 -0.67 -1.59 8.63
N LEU A 294 0.42 -1.17 8.01
CA LEU A 294 1.69 -0.91 8.69
C LEU A 294 1.74 0.58 9.01
N ILE A 295 1.67 0.94 10.29
CA ILE A 295 1.93 2.31 10.73
C ILE A 295 3.44 2.40 10.91
N THR A 296 4.10 3.16 10.03
CA THR A 296 5.56 3.25 9.93
C THR A 296 6.13 4.57 10.38
N THR A 297 5.30 5.62 10.46
CA THR A 297 5.71 6.96 10.87
C THR A 297 5.36 7.27 12.32
N THR A 298 6.03 8.28 12.89
CA THR A 298 5.70 8.81 14.23
C THR A 298 4.21 9.19 14.36
N PRO A 299 3.64 9.09 15.58
CA PRO A 299 2.20 9.31 15.81
C PRO A 299 1.73 10.75 15.59
N TYR A 300 2.65 11.72 15.69
CA TYR A 300 2.40 13.15 15.58
C TYR A 300 3.35 13.78 14.57
N GLY A 301 2.97 14.95 14.02
CA GLY A 301 3.70 15.69 13.00
C GLY A 301 3.08 15.56 11.60
N THR A 302 2.44 14.42 11.30
CA THR A 302 1.62 14.21 10.11
C THR A 302 0.32 13.51 10.48
N GLU A 303 -0.65 13.50 9.56
CA GLU A 303 -1.91 12.76 9.75
C GLU A 303 -1.79 11.26 9.44
N ARG A 304 -0.59 10.74 9.09
CA ARG A 304 -0.41 9.37 8.58
C ARG A 304 -0.80 8.29 9.60
N ALA A 305 -0.29 8.35 10.83
CA ALA A 305 -0.61 7.36 11.86
C ALA A 305 -2.11 7.36 12.25
N PHE A 306 -2.68 8.54 12.47
CA PHE A 306 -4.13 8.69 12.74
C PHE A 306 -5.00 8.26 11.55
N GLY A 307 -4.56 8.59 10.34
CA GLY A 307 -5.18 8.20 9.09
C GLY A 307 -5.20 6.69 8.92
N GLY A 308 -4.05 6.03 9.11
CA GLY A 308 -3.93 4.58 9.03
C GLY A 308 -4.84 3.88 10.03
N LEU A 309 -4.86 4.33 11.29
CA LEU A 309 -5.75 3.77 12.30
C LEU A 309 -7.23 4.01 11.97
N SER A 310 -7.60 5.23 11.55
CA SER A 310 -8.98 5.56 11.13
C SER A 310 -9.43 4.73 9.93
N PHE A 311 -8.53 4.50 8.97
CA PHE A 311 -8.77 3.64 7.81
C PHE A 311 -8.98 2.18 8.24
N ALA A 312 -8.16 1.68 9.17
CA ALA A 312 -8.29 0.33 9.72
C ALA A 312 -9.64 0.11 10.42
N ILE A 313 -10.06 1.08 11.23
CA ILE A 313 -11.34 1.05 11.94
C ILE A 313 -12.49 0.99 10.94
N ALA A 314 -12.43 1.79 9.87
CA ALA A 314 -13.46 1.78 8.84
C ALA A 314 -13.50 0.45 8.06
N CYS A 315 -12.35 -0.15 7.75
CA CYS A 315 -12.26 -1.50 7.17
C CYS A 315 -12.91 -2.55 8.07
N ALA A 316 -12.54 -2.59 9.35
CA ALA A 316 -13.06 -3.55 10.32
C ALA A 316 -14.58 -3.41 10.53
N ALA A 317 -15.07 -2.16 10.59
CA ALA A 317 -16.50 -1.86 10.70
C ALA A 317 -17.30 -2.35 9.47
N GLN A 318 -16.70 -2.40 8.28
CA GLN A 318 -17.30 -2.99 7.07
C GLN A 318 -17.07 -4.51 6.94
N GLY A 319 -16.61 -5.17 8.00
CA GLY A 319 -16.41 -6.61 8.02
C GLY A 319 -15.18 -7.09 7.25
N ILE A 320 -14.23 -6.19 6.92
CA ILE A 320 -12.97 -6.58 6.31
C ILE A 320 -12.01 -7.00 7.44
N PRO A 321 -11.46 -8.23 7.42
CA PRO A 321 -10.46 -8.64 8.40
C PRO A 321 -9.23 -7.73 8.30
N THR A 322 -8.95 -7.01 9.38
CA THR A 322 -8.00 -5.90 9.40
C THR A 322 -7.00 -6.06 10.54
N GLN A 323 -5.72 -5.87 10.23
CA GLN A 323 -4.63 -5.91 11.19
C GLN A 323 -3.86 -4.60 11.12
N VAL A 324 -3.58 -3.97 12.25
CA VAL A 324 -2.71 -2.81 12.37
C VAL A 324 -1.44 -3.23 13.06
N ILE A 325 -0.30 -2.96 12.43
CA ILE A 325 1.02 -3.27 12.99
C ILE A 325 1.79 -1.95 13.13
N PHE A 326 2.08 -1.59 14.37
CA PHE A 326 2.98 -0.48 14.69
C PHE A 326 4.42 -1.00 14.56
N ILE A 327 5.16 -0.47 13.59
CA ILE A 327 6.50 -0.92 13.19
C ILE A 327 7.32 0.31 12.76
N GLU A 328 8.65 0.19 12.69
CA GLU A 328 9.53 1.33 12.43
C GLU A 328 9.24 2.47 13.43
N ASP A 329 9.09 3.72 13.00
CA ASP A 329 8.77 4.83 13.89
C ASP A 329 7.29 4.85 14.33
N GLY A 330 6.45 3.97 13.78
CA GLY A 330 5.09 3.77 14.26
C GLY A 330 5.02 3.30 15.71
N VAL A 331 6.07 2.64 16.22
CA VAL A 331 6.10 2.18 17.62
C VAL A 331 6.08 3.33 18.63
N TYR A 332 6.45 4.56 18.23
CA TYR A 332 6.31 5.73 19.07
C TYR A 332 4.85 6.04 19.43
N ALA A 333 3.86 5.50 18.71
CA ALA A 333 2.45 5.56 19.09
C ALA A 333 2.16 4.89 20.45
N LEU A 334 2.98 3.91 20.84
CA LEU A 334 2.68 2.97 21.91
C LEU A 334 3.50 3.20 23.18
N VAL A 335 4.33 4.24 23.23
CA VAL A 335 5.29 4.48 24.32
C VAL A 335 4.89 5.69 25.15
N GLY A 336 5.32 5.72 26.42
CA GLY A 336 4.98 6.82 27.33
C GLY A 336 3.47 7.02 27.51
N ASN A 337 3.09 8.12 28.15
CA ASN A 337 1.68 8.53 28.24
C ASN A 337 1.50 9.77 27.39
N HIS A 338 0.70 9.66 26.33
CA HIS A 338 0.36 10.82 25.51
C HIS A 338 -0.66 11.68 26.27
N VAL A 339 -0.38 12.98 26.35
CA VAL A 339 -1.25 13.94 27.05
C VAL A 339 -1.63 15.04 26.07
N GLN A 340 -2.88 15.45 26.12
CA GLN A 340 -3.39 16.61 25.41
C GLN A 340 -3.76 17.71 26.39
N GLU A 341 -3.79 18.94 25.89
CA GLU A 341 -4.30 20.08 26.64
C GLU A 341 -5.79 19.91 26.92
N ALA A 342 -6.27 20.45 28.04
CA ALA A 342 -7.62 20.19 28.55
C ALA A 342 -8.74 20.70 27.64
N ASP A 343 -8.45 21.63 26.74
CA ASP A 343 -9.36 22.22 25.75
C ASP A 343 -9.20 21.62 24.34
N ALA A 344 -8.34 20.63 24.17
CA ALA A 344 -8.15 19.95 22.90
C ALA A 344 -9.45 19.25 22.46
N ARG A 345 -9.89 19.55 21.23
CA ARG A 345 -11.10 18.94 20.63
C ARG A 345 -10.86 17.56 20.01
N LEU A 346 -9.61 17.12 19.95
CA LEU A 346 -9.18 15.90 19.25
C LEU A 346 -8.70 14.90 20.28
N PHE A 347 -9.00 13.61 20.10
CA PHE A 347 -8.43 12.53 20.91
C PHE A 347 -6.95 12.31 20.59
N ASN A 348 -6.17 11.89 21.57
CA ASN A 348 -4.79 11.48 21.31
C ASN A 348 -4.78 10.07 20.69
N LEU A 349 -3.65 9.65 20.10
CA LEU A 349 -3.63 8.39 19.36
C LEU A 349 -3.82 7.17 20.28
N GLN A 350 -3.31 7.24 21.51
CA GLN A 350 -3.48 6.20 22.53
C GLN A 350 -4.94 6.07 22.95
N ASP A 351 -5.67 7.18 23.11
CA ASP A 351 -7.12 7.15 23.40
C ASP A 351 -7.90 6.48 22.26
N VAL A 352 -7.53 6.73 21.00
CA VAL A 352 -8.18 6.08 19.85
C VAL A 352 -7.88 4.58 19.83
N ILE A 353 -6.63 4.17 20.12
CA ILE A 353 -6.25 2.76 20.24
C ILE A 353 -7.07 2.07 21.33
N ASP A 354 -7.18 2.68 22.50
CA ASP A 354 -7.94 2.14 23.62
C ASP A 354 -9.45 2.06 23.31
N ALA A 355 -9.99 3.06 22.61
CA ALA A 355 -11.41 3.09 22.23
C ALA A 355 -11.80 1.98 21.24
N VAL A 356 -10.84 1.45 20.48
CA VAL A 356 -11.09 0.40 19.47
C VAL A 356 -10.59 -0.97 19.91
N ALA A 357 -10.01 -1.07 21.10
CA ALA A 357 -9.64 -2.32 21.73
C ALA A 357 -10.81 -3.31 21.77
N GLY A 358 -10.62 -4.50 21.20
CA GLY A 358 -11.64 -5.54 21.13
C GLY A 358 -12.70 -5.34 20.04
N SER A 359 -12.49 -4.41 19.10
CA SER A 359 -13.34 -4.29 17.93
C SER A 359 -13.32 -5.56 17.08
N ARG A 360 -14.50 -6.00 16.64
CA ARG A 360 -14.63 -7.16 15.74
C ARG A 360 -13.86 -6.90 14.45
N ASN A 361 -13.14 -7.92 13.95
CA ASN A 361 -12.32 -7.85 12.73
C ASN A 361 -11.13 -6.87 12.76
N LEU A 362 -10.76 -6.33 13.93
CA LEU A 362 -9.60 -5.46 14.09
C LEU A 362 -8.62 -6.03 15.11
N GLU A 363 -7.38 -6.27 14.69
CA GLU A 363 -6.30 -6.70 15.58
C GLU A 363 -5.17 -5.66 15.56
N LEU A 364 -4.58 -5.39 16.72
CA LEU A 364 -3.52 -4.40 16.89
C LEU A 364 -2.25 -5.09 17.39
N TYR A 365 -1.11 -4.79 16.76
CA TYR A 365 0.17 -5.42 17.04
C TYR A 365 1.31 -4.41 17.19
N ALA A 366 2.24 -4.68 18.11
CA ALA A 366 3.47 -3.94 18.32
C ALA A 366 4.67 -4.77 17.88
N PHE A 367 5.45 -4.29 16.91
CA PHE A 367 6.64 -5.00 16.47
C PHE A 367 7.80 -4.76 17.43
N GLN A 368 8.09 -5.77 18.26
CA GLN A 368 9.09 -5.70 19.32
C GLN A 368 10.51 -5.36 18.83
N PRO A 369 11.00 -5.87 17.70
CA PRO A 369 12.31 -5.47 17.20
C PRO A 369 12.46 -3.96 16.96
N SER A 370 11.41 -3.27 16.47
CA SER A 370 11.44 -1.81 16.29
C SER A 370 11.48 -1.05 17.62
N LEU A 371 10.80 -1.54 18.66
CA LEU A 371 10.90 -1.01 20.03
C LEU A 371 12.31 -1.19 20.59
N HIS A 372 12.87 -2.40 20.47
CA HIS A 372 14.20 -2.72 20.96
C HIS A 372 15.30 -1.90 20.26
N GLN A 373 15.22 -1.73 18.93
CA GLN A 373 16.17 -0.94 18.17
C GLN A 373 16.23 0.53 18.66
N ARG A 374 15.14 1.05 19.20
CA ARG A 374 15.02 2.40 19.75
C ARG A 374 15.20 2.46 21.28
N ALA A 375 15.51 1.34 21.92
CA ALA A 375 15.56 1.21 23.39
C ALA A 375 14.26 1.66 24.10
N LEU A 376 13.12 1.38 23.48
CA LEU A 376 11.79 1.76 23.98
C LEU A 376 11.11 0.58 24.68
N THR A 377 10.20 0.93 25.59
CA THR A 377 9.29 -0.04 26.22
C THR A 377 7.85 0.39 25.95
N LYS A 378 7.02 -0.55 25.49
CA LYS A 378 5.58 -0.32 25.25
C LYS A 378 4.90 0.10 26.56
N ASN A 379 3.99 1.05 26.50
CA ASN A 379 3.18 1.45 27.64
C ASN A 379 2.34 0.25 28.12
N ALA A 380 2.48 -0.09 29.41
CA ALA A 380 1.78 -1.21 30.04
C ALA A 380 0.25 -1.07 30.05
N LYS A 381 -0.30 0.12 29.76
CA LYS A 381 -1.74 0.32 29.60
C LYS A 381 -2.27 -0.16 28.24
N MET A 382 -1.40 -0.25 27.22
CA MET A 382 -1.74 -0.65 25.85
C MET A 382 -1.90 -2.18 25.73
N ASN A 383 -2.71 -2.79 26.59
CA ASN A 383 -2.90 -4.24 26.68
C ASN A 383 -3.59 -4.85 25.45
N ALA A 384 -4.37 -4.03 24.74
CA ALA A 384 -5.06 -4.44 23.52
C ALA A 384 -4.11 -4.58 22.31
N VAL A 385 -2.90 -4.02 22.40
CA VAL A 385 -1.89 -4.11 21.34
C VAL A 385 -0.95 -5.26 21.66
N LEU A 386 -0.98 -6.32 20.86
CA LEU A 386 -0.24 -7.55 21.13
C LEU A 386 1.22 -7.43 20.65
N ASP A 387 2.15 -7.90 21.49
CA ASP A 387 3.57 -7.89 21.13
C ASP A 387 3.89 -9.02 20.16
N ILE A 388 4.56 -8.69 19.06
CA ILE A 388 4.97 -9.66 18.04
C ILE A 388 6.46 -9.55 17.74
N GLY A 389 7.09 -10.70 17.51
CA GLY A 389 8.43 -10.79 16.98
C GLY A 389 8.43 -10.97 15.46
N THR A 390 9.61 -11.25 14.92
CA THR A 390 9.83 -11.44 13.48
C THR A 390 9.10 -12.65 12.91
N THR A 391 9.00 -13.73 13.68
CA THR A 391 8.30 -14.95 13.23
C THR A 391 6.81 -14.70 13.15
N GLU A 392 6.23 -14.05 14.16
CA GLU A 392 4.82 -13.69 14.21
C GLU A 392 4.47 -12.69 13.11
N LEU A 393 5.34 -11.72 12.81
CA LEU A 393 5.15 -10.82 11.66
C LEU A 393 5.07 -11.60 10.33
N GLY A 394 5.98 -12.57 10.12
CA GLY A 394 5.92 -13.46 8.96
C GLY A 394 4.61 -14.27 8.90
N GLN A 395 4.13 -14.79 10.03
CA GLN A 395 2.85 -15.49 10.10
C GLN A 395 1.68 -14.57 9.74
N LEU A 396 1.65 -13.35 10.27
CA LEU A 396 0.60 -12.37 9.98
C LEU A 396 0.57 -11.97 8.50
N LEU A 397 1.73 -11.83 7.86
CA LEU A 397 1.81 -11.44 6.45
C LEU A 397 1.44 -12.58 5.51
N PHE A 398 1.90 -13.81 5.76
CA PHE A 398 1.84 -14.89 4.77
C PHE A 398 0.81 -15.98 5.04
N LEU A 399 0.26 -16.09 6.26
CA LEU A 399 -0.78 -17.07 6.55
C LEU A 399 -2.18 -16.45 6.39
N PRO A 400 -3.10 -17.14 5.69
CA PRO A 400 -4.47 -16.68 5.57
C PRO A 400 -5.18 -16.79 6.93
N PRO A 401 -6.03 -15.82 7.30
CA PRO A 401 -6.98 -15.99 8.40
C PRO A 401 -7.88 -17.21 8.14
N ARG A 402 -8.25 -17.99 9.17
CA ARG A 402 -9.12 -19.18 8.98
C ARG A 402 -10.44 -18.78 8.34
N GLY A 403 -10.85 -19.50 7.28
CA GLY A 403 -12.13 -19.26 6.62
C GLY A 403 -12.10 -18.15 5.56
N LEU A 404 -10.93 -17.58 5.26
CA LEU A 404 -10.77 -16.62 4.16
C LEU A 404 -11.00 -17.29 2.80
N GLN A 405 -11.82 -16.67 1.95
CA GLN A 405 -12.05 -17.12 0.56
C GLN A 405 -11.37 -16.24 -0.50
N SER A 406 -10.83 -15.09 -0.11
CA SER A 406 -10.07 -14.19 -1.00
C SER A 406 -8.73 -14.80 -1.42
N GLY A 407 -8.29 -14.49 -2.66
CA GLY A 407 -7.03 -14.97 -3.23
C GLY A 407 -5.79 -14.15 -2.86
N HIS A 408 -5.93 -13.03 -2.13
CA HIS A 408 -4.80 -12.20 -1.73
C HIS A 408 -5.07 -11.42 -0.43
N ARG A 409 -4.01 -10.92 0.20
CA ARG A 409 -3.98 -9.93 1.28
C ARG A 409 -3.35 -8.64 0.77
N ARG A 410 -3.88 -7.50 1.23
CA ARG A 410 -3.32 -6.18 0.96
C ARG A 410 -2.47 -5.73 2.14
N VAL A 411 -1.28 -5.23 1.86
CA VAL A 411 -0.43 -4.58 2.86
C VAL A 411 -0.29 -3.12 2.44
N ILE A 412 -0.66 -2.20 3.32
CA ILE A 412 -0.67 -0.76 3.05
C ILE A 412 0.16 -0.07 4.12
N PHE A 413 1.06 0.81 3.70
CA PHE A 413 1.94 1.54 4.59
C PHE A 413 1.37 2.93 4.83
N PHE A 414 1.30 3.32 6.09
CA PHE A 414 0.95 4.66 6.53
C PHE A 414 2.16 5.33 7.17
#